data_AF-A0A2E0FHK2-F1
#
_entry.id   AF-A0A2E0FHK2-F1
#
_cell.length_a   1.000
_cell.length_b   1.000
_cell.length_c   1.000
_cell.angle_alpha   90.00
_cell.angle_beta   90.00
_cell.angle_gamma   90.00
#
_symmetry.space_group_name_H-M   'P 1'
#
loop_
_entity.id
_entity.type
_entity.pdbx_description
1 polymer ?
#
loop_
_entity_poly.entity_id
_entity_poly.type
_entity_poly.pdbx_seq_one_letter_code
_entity_poly.pdbx_strand_id
1 'polypeptide(L)' 'MKYVVQPAEFSRAMKSLMMDAVDGDVLLVPFAMQIHVFNLLKSNICPEKDITVQLLDASY' A
#
# COMPACT_ATOMS: atom_id res chain seq x y z
N MET A 1 -14.87 14.62 8.90
CA MET A 1 -15.31 13.20 8.88
C MET A 1 -14.09 12.32 9.07
N LYS A 2 -14.06 11.46 10.09
CA LYS A 2 -13.02 10.42 10.22
C LYS A 2 -13.53 9.18 9.49
N TYR A 3 -12.98 8.88 8.32
CA TYR A 3 -13.26 7.63 7.62
C TYR A 3 -12.50 6.51 8.33
N VAL A 4 -13.25 5.61 8.97
CA VAL A 4 -12.68 4.37 9.53
C VAL A 4 -12.78 3.33 8.44
N VAL A 5 -11.67 3.06 7.75
CA VAL A 5 -11.58 1.96 6.78
C VAL A 5 -11.42 0.67 7.56
N GLN A 6 -12.25 -0.34 7.30
CA GLN A 6 -12.08 -1.63 7.96
C GLN A 6 -10.79 -2.31 7.46
N PRO A 7 -10.06 -3.04 8.32
CA PRO A 7 -8.83 -3.72 7.93
C PRO A 7 -8.97 -4.65 6.71
N ALA A 8 -10.14 -5.29 6.56
CA ALA A 8 -10.45 -6.17 5.43
C ALA A 8 -10.63 -5.39 4.11
N GLU A 9 -11.31 -4.24 4.15
CA GLU A 9 -11.50 -3.36 3.00
C GLU A 9 -10.16 -2.76 2.55
N PHE A 10 -9.35 -2.32 3.52
CA PHE A 10 -8.00 -1.83 3.25
C PHE A 10 -7.16 -2.92 2.57
N SER A 11 -7.12 -4.13 3.14
CA SER A 11 -6.35 -5.24 2.56
C SER A 11 -6.81 -5.60 1.15
N ARG A 12 -8.12 -5.56 0.88
CA ARG A 12 -8.67 -5.82 -0.46
C ARG A 12 -8.26 -4.73 -1.47
N ALA A 13 -8.38 -3.45 -1.09
CA ALA A 13 -7.98 -2.33 -1.93
C ALA A 13 -6.48 -2.37 -2.27
N MET A 14 -5.63 -2.61 -1.26
CA MET A 14 -4.19 -2.73 -1.45
C MET A 14 -3.83 -3.92 -2.36
N LYS A 15 -4.50 -5.07 -2.17
CA LYS A 15 -4.29 -6.24 -3.04
C LYS A 15 -4.63 -5.94 -4.50
N SER A 16 -5.73 -5.24 -4.76
CA SER A 16 -6.10 -4.82 -6.13
C SER A 16 -5.02 -3.93 -6.74
N LEU A 17 -4.60 -2.90 -6.01
CA LEU A 17 -3.55 -1.97 -6.46
C LEU A 17 -2.24 -2.69 -6.81
N MET A 18 -1.85 -3.68 -6.02
CA MET A 18 -0.61 -4.44 -6.26
C MET A 18 -0.69 -5.39 -7.46
N MET A 19 -1.87 -5.95 -7.73
CA MET A 19 -2.08 -6.76 -8.92
C MET A 19 -1.92 -5.93 -10.19
N ASP A 20 -2.45 -4.71 -10.16
CA ASP A 20 -2.42 -3.77 -11.29
C ASP A 20 -1.10 -2.99 -11.42
N ALA A 21 -0.30 -2.92 -10.35
CA ALA A 21 0.97 -2.20 -10.34
C ALA A 21 2.02 -2.85 -11.26
N VAL A 22 2.82 -2.00 -11.90
CA VAL A 22 3.94 -2.37 -12.78
C VAL A 22 5.27 -2.01 -12.13
N ASP A 23 6.37 -2.61 -12.63
CA ASP A 23 7.70 -2.31 -12.11
C ASP A 23 8.06 -0.83 -12.30
N GLY A 24 8.58 -0.22 -11.24
CA GLY A 24 8.87 1.20 -11.15
C GLY A 24 7.75 2.05 -10.53
N ASP A 25 6.58 1.47 -10.23
CA ASP A 25 5.49 2.22 -9.59
C ASP A 25 5.85 2.68 -8.17
N VAL A 26 5.39 3.88 -7.82
CA VAL A 26 5.52 4.48 -6.49
C VAL A 26 4.15 4.66 -5.87
N LEU A 27 3.88 3.94 -4.80
CA LEU A 27 2.64 4.07 -4.04
C LEU A 27 2.82 5.01 -2.86
N LEU A 28 1.97 6.04 -2.79
CA LEU A 28 1.96 6.99 -1.66
C LEU A 28 0.94 6.55 -0.62
N VAL A 29 1.36 6.42 0.64
CA VAL A 29 0.46 6.05 1.74
C VAL A 29 0.51 7.06 2.90
N PRO A 30 -0.62 7.46 3.46
CA PRO A 30 -0.67 8.51 4.47
C PRO A 30 -0.14 8.12 5.86
N PHE A 31 0.10 6.83 6.15
CA PHE A 31 0.53 6.38 7.47
C PHE A 31 1.55 5.24 7.44
N ALA A 32 2.49 5.23 8.39
CA ALA A 32 3.53 4.19 8.53
C ALA A 32 2.97 2.78 8.74
N MET A 33 1.85 2.66 9.47
CA MET A 33 1.17 1.37 9.65
C MET A 33 0.72 0.77 8.31
N GLN A 34 0.34 1.61 7.34
CA GLN A 34 -0.08 1.15 6.02
C GLN A 34 1.11 0.68 5.17
N ILE A 35 2.30 1.26 5.34
CA ILE A 35 3.54 0.75 4.72
C ILE A 35 3.82 -0.68 5.16
N HIS A 36 3.72 -0.96 6.46
CA HIS A 36 4.03 -2.29 6.98
C HIS A 36 3.07 -3.35 6.40
N VAL A 37 1.78 -3.03 6.33
CA VAL A 37 0.77 -3.91 5.71
C VAL A 37 1.05 -4.10 4.22
N PHE A 38 1.42 -3.04 3.50
CA PHE A 38 1.81 -3.18 2.09
C PHE A 38 3.02 -4.10 1.93
N ASN A 39 4.10 -3.90 2.69
CA ASN A 39 5.30 -4.72 2.58
C ASN A 39 5.00 -6.21 2.81
N LEU A 40 4.14 -6.52 3.80
CA LEU A 40 3.66 -7.87 4.05
C LEU A 40 2.84 -8.44 2.88
N LEU A 41 1.96 -7.65 2.27
CA LEU A 41 1.19 -8.08 1.11
C LEU A 41 2.09 -8.30 -0.12
N LYS A 42 3.10 -7.44 -0.32
CA LYS A 42 4.03 -7.49 -1.46
C LYS A 42 4.82 -8.78 -1.40
N SER A 43 5.41 -9.08 -0.24
CA SER A 43 6.19 -10.30 -0.04
C SER A 43 5.38 -11.58 -0.25
N ASN A 44 4.05 -11.53 -0.05
CA ASN A 44 3.18 -12.69 -0.22
C ASN A 44 2.60 -12.84 -1.64
N ILE A 45 2.37 -11.74 -2.36
CA ILE A 45 1.63 -11.75 -3.65
C ILE A 45 2.58 -11.62 -4.84
N CYS A 46 3.54 -10.71 -4.76
CA CYS A 46 4.42 -10.35 -5.88
C CYS A 46 5.80 -9.91 -5.36
N PRO A 47 6.55 -10.80 -4.70
CA PRO A 47 7.86 -10.47 -4.12
C PRO A 47 8.87 -9.98 -5.16
N GLU A 48 8.71 -10.40 -6.41
CA GLU A 48 9.57 -10.04 -7.54
C GLU A 48 9.30 -8.66 -8.15
N LYS A 49 8.13 -8.04 -7.91
CA LYS A 49 7.79 -6.75 -8.51
C LYS A 49 8.59 -5.60 -7.87
N ASP A 50 9.11 -4.70 -8.69
CA ASP A 50 9.83 -3.52 -8.24
C ASP A 50 8.87 -2.35 -7.95
N ILE A 51 8.11 -2.47 -6.86
CA ILE A 51 7.20 -1.42 -6.40
C ILE A 51 7.80 -0.73 -5.17
N THR A 52 7.83 0.61 -5.20
CA THR A 52 8.28 1.47 -4.11
C THR A 52 7.09 2.02 -3.33
N VAL A 53 7.20 2.09 -2.00
CA VAL A 53 6.18 2.77 -1.16
C VAL A 53 6.80 3.95 -0.47
N GLN A 54 6.12 5.09 -0.49
CA GLN A 54 6.53 6.29 0.23
C GLN A 54 5.41 6.77 1.16
N LEU A 55 5.81 7.32 2.31
CA LEU A 55 4.87 8.04 3.16
C LEU A 55 4.48 9.34 2.47
N LEU A 56 3.19 9.62 2.46
CA LEU A 56 2.71 10.97 2.22
C LEU A 56 3.18 11.81 3.41
N ASP A 57 4.12 12.71 3.18
CA ASP A 57 4.55 13.64 4.22
C ASP A 57 3.36 14.53 4.57
N ALA A 58 2.88 14.44 5.81
CA ALA A 58 1.70 15.15 6.28
C ALA A 58 1.98 16.63 6.60
N SER A 59 3.08 17.17 6.05
CA SER A 59 3.49 18.57 6.20
C SER A 59 2.74 19.46 5.18
N TYR A 60 1.43 19.59 5.37
CA TYR A 60 0.60 20.68 4.84
C TYR A 60 -0.41 21.14 5.88
#